data_AF-A0A9E6QYS4-F1
#
_entry.id   AF-A0A9E6QYS4-F1
#
_cell.length_a   1.000
_cell.length_b   1.000
_cell.length_c   1.000
_cell.angle_alpha   90.00
_cell.angle_beta   90.00
_cell.angle_gamma   90.00
#
_symmetry.space_group_name_H-M   'P 1'
#
loop_
_entity.id
_entity.type
_entity.pdbx_description
1 polymer ?
#
loop_
_entity_poly.entity_id
_entity_poly.type
_entity_poly.pdbx_seq_one_letter_code
_entity_poly.pdbx_strand_id
1 'polypeptide(L)' 'MLTTFIVIAAMGVMLLFLIPDTQIAWQRLASRGGAAMLIGLGLFGSVHAVLAP' A
#
# COMPACT_ATOMS: atom_id res chain seq x y z
N MET A 1 11.14 2.25 13.41
CA MET A 1 9.82 2.33 12.73
C MET A 1 9.92 2.45 11.21
N LEU A 2 11.03 2.96 10.66
CA LEU A 2 11.22 3.06 9.21
C LEU A 2 11.02 1.74 8.46
N THR A 3 11.65 0.65 8.93
CA THR A 3 11.55 -0.68 8.31
C THR A 3 10.10 -1.18 8.21
N THR A 4 9.29 -0.96 9.25
CA THR A 4 7.87 -1.33 9.25
C THR A 4 7.09 -0.60 8.15
N PHE A 5 7.35 0.69 7.92
CA PHE A 5 6.68 1.44 6.86
C PHE A 5 7.12 1.03 5.46
N ILE A 6 8.40 0.69 5.28
CA ILE A 6 8.92 0.12 4.03
C ILE A 6 8.23 -1.22 3.73
N VAL A 7 8.09 -2.08 4.74
CA VAL A 7 7.39 -3.37 4.58
C VAL A 7 5.92 -3.16 4.21
N ILE A 8 5.22 -2.22 4.84
CA ILE A 8 3.82 -1.88 4.50
C ILE A 8 3.70 -1.43 3.03
N ALA A 9 4.60 -0.57 2.57
CA ALA A 9 4.61 -0.14 1.17
C ALA A 9 4.87 -1.31 0.22
N ALA A 10 5.85 -2.17 0.53
CA ALA A 10 6.18 -3.35 -0.27
C ALA A 10 5.00 -4.33 -0.35
N MET A 11 4.27 -4.53 0.75
CA MET A 11 3.06 -5.36 0.77
C MET A 11 1.96 -4.77 -0.12
N GLY A 12 1.75 -3.45 -0.09
CA GLY A 12 0.80 -2.79 -0.99
C GLY A 12 1.13 -2.99 -2.47
N VAL A 13 2.41 -2.88 -2.84
CA VAL A 13 2.89 -3.15 -4.21
C VAL A 13 2.66 -4.62 -4.58
N MET A 14 3.07 -5.54 -3.70
CA MET A 14 2.88 -6.98 -3.91
C MET A 14 1.40 -7.33 -4.13
N LEU A 15 0.50 -6.76 -3.33
CA LEU A 15 -0.94 -6.96 -3.48
C LEU A 15 -1.46 -6.42 -4.82
N LEU A 16 -0.98 -5.26 -5.30
CA LEU A 16 -1.38 -4.76 -6.62
C LEU A 16 -1.02 -5.73 -7.76
N PHE A 17 0.11 -6.43 -7.66
CA PHE A 17 0.51 -7.43 -8.65
C PHE A 17 -0.22 -8.77 -8.51
N LEU A 18 -0.66 -9.12 -7.30
CA LEU A 18 -1.36 -10.39 -7.02
C LEU A 18 -2.88 -10.30 -7.18
N ILE A 19 -3.48 -9.11 -7.04
CA ILE A 19 -4.93 -8.94 -7.12
C ILE A 19 -5.39 -9.29 -8.54
N PRO A 20 -6.23 -10.34 -8.70
CA PRO A 20 -6.76 -10.72 -10.00
C PRO A 20 -7.71 -9.65 -10.54
N ASP A 21 -7.70 -9.46 -11.86
CA ASP A 21 -8.57 -8.47 -12.49
C ASP A 21 -10.03 -8.91 -12.39
N THR A 22 -10.79 -8.17 -11.59
CA THR A 22 -12.20 -8.45 -11.34
C THR A 22 -13.06 -7.60 -12.28
N GLN A 23 -14.05 -8.23 -12.93
CA GLN A 23 -14.96 -7.52 -13.84
C GLN A 23 -15.90 -6.56 -13.10
N ILE A 24 -16.19 -6.84 -11.82
CA ILE A 24 -17.01 -6.01 -10.94
C ILE A 24 -16.23 -4.77 -10.51
N ALA A 25 -16.64 -3.60 -11.02
CA ALA A 25 -15.94 -2.33 -10.81
C ALA A 25 -15.74 -1.98 -9.33
N TRP A 26 -16.75 -2.23 -8.48
CA TRP A 26 -16.67 -1.96 -7.04
C TRP A 26 -15.66 -2.84 -6.31
N GLN A 27 -15.58 -4.13 -6.66
CA GLN A 27 -14.61 -5.04 -6.06
C GLN A 27 -13.19 -4.70 -6.51
N ARG A 28 -13.01 -4.33 -7.78
CA ARG A 28 -11.73 -3.85 -8.33
C ARG A 28 -11.27 -2.57 -7.64
N LEU A 29 -12.17 -1.61 -7.42
CA LEU A 29 -11.84 -0.37 -6.73
C LEU A 29 -11.48 -0.62 -5.27
N ALA A 30 -12.23 -1.47 -4.58
CA ALA A 30 -11.95 -1.79 -3.18
C ALA A 30 -10.61 -2.53 -3.02
N SER A 31 -10.32 -3.53 -3.85
CA SER A 31 -9.09 -4.31 -3.75
C SER A 31 -7.87 -3.51 -4.19
N ARG A 32 -7.88 -2.91 -5.39
CA ARG A 32 -6.76 -2.08 -5.87
C ARG A 32 -6.61 -0.79 -5.07
N GLY A 33 -7.72 -0.20 -4.62
CA GLY A 33 -7.71 1.00 -3.77
C GLY A 33 -7.12 0.73 -2.40
N GLY A 34 -7.45 -0.41 -1.78
CA GLY A 34 -6.83 -0.85 -0.53
C GLY A 34 -5.33 -1.08 -0.68
N ALA A 35 -4.90 -1.75 -1.75
CA ALA A 35 -3.48 -1.96 -2.03
C ALA A 35 -2.73 -0.64 -2.29
N ALA A 36 -3.32 0.29 -3.04
CA ALA A 36 -2.78 1.63 -3.26
C ALA A 36 -2.68 2.45 -1.96
N MET A 37 -3.66 2.33 -1.05
CA MET A 37 -3.61 2.95 0.27
C MET A 37 -2.45 2.43 1.12
N LEU A 38 -2.16 1.13 1.09
CA LEU A 38 -1.01 0.55 1.80
C LEU A 38 0.32 1.12 1.28
N ILE A 39 0.44 1.34 -0.02
CA ILE A 39 1.61 2.02 -0.61
C ILE A 39 1.70 3.45 -0.07
N GLY A 40 0.61 4.20 -0.11
CA GLY A 40 0.57 5.58 0.40
C GLY A 40 0.91 5.70 1.88
N LEU A 41 0.34 4.83 2.72
CA LEU A 41 0.62 4.78 4.16
C LEU A 41 2.08 4.43 4.46
N GLY A 42 2.65 3.45 3.75
CA GLY A 42 4.05 3.08 3.92
C GLY A 42 5.00 4.19 3.48
N LEU A 43 4.74 4.85 2.34
CA LEU A 43 5.55 5.99 1.90
C LEU A 43 5.45 7.16 2.88
N PHE A 44 4.24 7.57 3.25
CA PHE A 44 4.03 8.68 4.18
C PHE A 44 4.65 8.40 5.56
N GLY A 45 4.42 7.21 6.10
CA GLY A 45 4.99 6.80 7.38
C GLY A 45 6.51 6.71 7.35
N SER A 46 7.10 6.31 6.22
CA SER A 46 8.57 6.31 6.06
C SER A 46 9.15 7.72 6.10
N VAL A 47 8.52 8.69 5.43
CA VAL A 47 8.92 10.10 5.44
C VAL A 47 8.79 10.68 6.84
N HIS A 48 7.66 10.44 7.51
CA HIS A 48 7.45 10.89 8.88
C HIS A 48 8.50 10.30 9.84
N ALA A 49 8.82 9.01 9.73
CA ALA A 49 9.80 8.35 10.59
C ALA A 49 11.25 8.85 10.36
N VAL A 50 11.54 9.48 9.22
CA VAL A 50 12.84 10.12 8.96
C VAL A 50 12.85 11.58 9.43
N LEU A 51 11.74 12.31 9.27
CA LEU A 51 11.65 13.74 9.61
C LEU A 51 11.37 13.99 11.10
N ALA A 52 10.69 13.06 11.77
CA ALA A 52 10.39 13.11 13.20
C ALA A 52 10.94 11.83 13.86
N PRO A 53 12.26 11.76 14.12
CA PRO A 53 12.91 10.60 14.72
C PRO A 53 12.51 10.38 16.19
#